data_AF-A0A1G0RRE8-F1
#
_entry.id   AF-A0A1G0RRE8-F1
#
_cell.length_a   1.000
_cell.length_b   1.000
_cell.length_c   1.000
_cell.angle_alpha   90.00
_cell.angle_beta   90.00
_cell.angle_gamma   90.00
#
_symmetry.space_group_name_H-M   'P 1'
#
loop_
_entity.id
_entity.type
_entity.pdbx_description
1 polymer ?
#
loop_
_entity_poly.entity_id
_entity_poly.type
_entity_poly.pdbx_seq_one_letter_code
_entity_poly.pdbx_strand_id
1 'polypeptide(L)'
;MSELIKTDAVVLRKLNYGDTSKIATFYSKDFGRISAIIKGARSPKSRIGAMVDIMNHLELVFYQKETRTVQLVSQVNLLSHYPRIKEDLIRHKYAAAILELILNLTFENEVNTRIYTGLTQILDYLNLGEKDPREYFIKFFLFFVKELGYEIQLNKCSQCGRNLPKNYA
;
A
#
# COMPACT_ATOMS: atom_id res chain seq x y z
N MET A 1 0.30 6.90 -27.21
CA MET A 1 -0.97 6.14 -27.33
C MET A 1 -1.35 5.63 -25.95
N SER A 2 -2.60 5.25 -25.68
CA SER A 2 -2.96 4.63 -24.40
C SER A 2 -2.80 3.12 -24.50
N GLU A 3 -2.10 2.51 -23.55
CA GLU A 3 -1.91 1.06 -23.48
C GLU A 3 -2.77 0.45 -22.38
N LEU A 4 -3.26 -0.76 -22.59
CA LEU A 4 -4.02 -1.49 -21.59
C LEU A 4 -3.05 -2.34 -20.77
N ILE A 5 -2.89 -1.98 -19.50
CA ILE A 5 -1.90 -2.55 -18.60
C ILE A 5 -2.59 -3.32 -17.48
N LYS A 6 -1.92 -4.37 -17.01
CA LYS A 6 -2.37 -5.25 -15.94
C LYS A 6 -1.26 -5.38 -14.88
N THR A 7 -1.58 -5.12 -13.62
CA THR A 7 -0.64 -5.21 -12.47
C THR A 7 -1.41 -5.53 -11.20
N ASP A 8 -0.77 -6.21 -10.26
CA ASP A 8 -1.29 -6.31 -8.90
C ASP A 8 -1.02 -5.02 -8.13
N ALA A 9 -1.94 -4.65 -7.24
CA ALA A 9 -1.84 -3.42 -6.46
C ALA A 9 -2.65 -3.47 -5.16
N VAL A 10 -2.20 -2.68 -4.17
CA VAL A 10 -2.92 -2.46 -2.91
C VAL A 10 -3.57 -1.08 -2.94
N VAL A 11 -4.84 -0.97 -2.56
CA VAL A 11 -5.53 0.32 -2.44
C VAL A 11 -5.03 1.07 -1.20
N LEU A 12 -4.31 2.17 -1.41
CA LEU A 12 -3.82 3.02 -0.31
C LEU A 12 -4.90 3.98 0.17
N ARG A 13 -5.59 4.64 -0.77
CA ARG A 13 -6.58 5.69 -0.50
C ARG A 13 -7.65 5.68 -1.57
N LYS A 14 -8.86 6.15 -1.22
CA LYS A 14 -9.93 6.44 -2.18
C LYS A 14 -10.67 7.72 -1.80
N LEU A 15 -11.18 8.43 -2.80
CA LEU A 15 -12.00 9.62 -2.63
C LEU A 15 -13.11 9.66 -3.68
N ASN A 16 -14.21 10.31 -3.33
CA ASN A 16 -15.33 10.54 -4.25
C ASN A 16 -14.96 11.62 -5.27
N TYR A 17 -15.27 11.39 -6.55
CA TYR A 17 -14.96 12.32 -7.63
C TYR A 17 -16.15 12.48 -8.58
N GLY A 18 -16.67 13.70 -8.67
CA GLY A 18 -17.92 13.98 -9.39
C GLY A 18 -19.11 13.18 -8.85
N ASP A 19 -20.15 13.06 -9.67
CA ASP A 19 -21.41 12.45 -9.22
C ASP A 19 -21.35 10.92 -9.15
N THR A 20 -20.58 10.28 -10.03
CA THR A 20 -20.62 8.84 -10.23
C THR A 20 -19.30 8.12 -9.97
N SER A 21 -18.18 8.85 -9.92
CA SER A 21 -16.84 8.23 -9.95
C SER A 21 -16.12 8.29 -8.61
N LYS A 22 -15.10 7.45 -8.46
CA LYS A 22 -14.10 7.55 -7.39
C LYS A 22 -12.72 7.67 -8.00
N ILE A 23 -11.82 8.39 -7.34
CA ILE A 23 -10.38 8.30 -7.60
C ILE A 23 -9.77 7.49 -6.47
N ALA A 24 -8.95 6.50 -6.82
CA ALA A 24 -8.19 5.72 -5.86
C ALA A 24 -6.71 5.79 -6.18
N THR A 25 -5.90 5.77 -5.12
CA THR A 25 -4.45 5.68 -5.20
C THR A 25 -4.05 4.28 -4.77
N PHE A 26 -3.20 3.66 -5.58
CA PHE A 26 -2.76 2.29 -5.42
C PHE A 26 -1.23 2.26 -5.29
N TYR A 27 -0.70 1.31 -4.54
CA TYR A 27 0.70 0.90 -4.67
C TYR A 27 0.75 -0.38 -5.49
N SER A 28 1.23 -0.27 -6.71
CA SER A 28 1.30 -1.35 -7.68
C SER A 28 2.68 -2.00 -7.69
N LYS A 29 2.70 -3.27 -8.08
CA LYS A 29 3.93 -4.04 -8.23
C LYS A 29 4.86 -3.45 -9.30
N ASP A 30 4.27 -3.10 -10.45
CA ASP A 30 5.02 -2.82 -11.67
C ASP A 30 5.17 -1.31 -11.95
N PHE A 31 4.40 -0.45 -11.28
CA PHE A 31 4.41 1.01 -11.51
C PHE A 31 4.54 1.82 -10.21
N GLY A 32 4.77 1.19 -9.06
CA GLY A 32 4.82 1.90 -7.79
C GLY A 32 3.48 2.60 -7.49
N ARG A 33 3.53 3.82 -6.95
CA ARG A 33 2.31 4.56 -6.63
C ARG A 33 1.64 5.13 -7.88
N ILE A 34 0.38 4.77 -8.10
CA ILE A 34 -0.44 5.24 -9.22
C ILE A 34 -1.81 5.72 -8.74
N SER A 35 -2.35 6.75 -9.40
CA SER A 35 -3.72 7.22 -9.17
C SER A 35 -4.60 6.91 -10.37
N ALA A 36 -5.80 6.38 -10.14
CA ALA A 36 -6.73 6.04 -11.22
C ALA A 36 -8.18 6.36 -10.86
N ILE A 37 -8.94 6.77 -11.88
CA ILE A 37 -10.38 7.01 -11.79
C ILE A 37 -11.16 5.75 -12.12
N ILE A 38 -12.18 5.46 -11.32
CA ILE A 38 -13.14 4.39 -11.50
C ILE A 38 -14.51 5.00 -11.75
N LYS A 39 -14.96 4.93 -13.00
CA LYS A 39 -16.27 5.45 -13.42
C LYS A 39 -17.41 4.62 -12.81
N GLY A 40 -18.46 5.28 -12.33
CA GLY A 40 -19.63 4.60 -11.75
C GLY A 40 -19.40 3.96 -10.37
N ALA A 41 -18.21 4.12 -9.77
CA ALA A 41 -17.84 3.49 -8.49
C ALA A 41 -18.57 4.03 -7.25
N ARG A 42 -19.33 5.12 -7.38
CA ARG A 42 -20.18 5.66 -6.31
C ARG A 42 -21.51 4.94 -6.19
N SER A 43 -21.97 4.26 -7.26
CA SER A 43 -23.22 3.50 -7.20
C SER A 43 -23.09 2.36 -6.18
N PRO A 44 -24.05 2.19 -5.25
CA PRO A 44 -24.08 1.03 -4.35
C PRO A 44 -24.10 -0.32 -5.07
N LYS A 45 -24.58 -0.35 -6.32
CA LYS A 45 -24.61 -1.56 -7.17
C LYS A 45 -23.28 -1.81 -7.91
N SER A 46 -22.29 -0.93 -7.76
CA SER A 46 -21.01 -1.03 -8.46
C SER A 46 -20.11 -2.10 -7.85
N ARG A 47 -19.95 -3.22 -8.56
CA ARG A 47 -19.04 -4.31 -8.15
C ARG A 47 -17.59 -3.81 -8.05
N ILE A 48 -17.11 -3.08 -9.06
CA ILE A 48 -15.76 -2.51 -9.06
C ILE A 48 -15.61 -1.50 -7.90
N GLY A 49 -16.62 -0.65 -7.68
CA GLY A 49 -16.61 0.32 -6.59
C GLY A 49 -16.58 -0.29 -5.19
N ALA A 50 -17.09 -1.52 -5.02
CA ALA A 50 -17.00 -2.30 -3.79
C ALA A 50 -15.65 -3.00 -3.62
N MET A 51 -15.05 -3.49 -4.72
CA MET A 51 -13.73 -4.12 -4.72
C MET A 51 -12.59 -3.12 -4.48
N VAL A 52 -12.72 -1.88 -4.96
CA VAL A 52 -11.76 -0.79 -4.72
C VAL A 52 -12.03 -0.16 -3.34
N ASP A 53 -11.65 -0.90 -2.31
CA ASP A 53 -11.72 -0.49 -0.91
C ASP A 53 -10.33 -0.47 -0.28
N ILE A 54 -10.13 0.42 0.71
CA ILE A 54 -8.82 0.64 1.34
C ILE A 54 -8.29 -0.68 1.91
N MET A 55 -6.97 -0.90 1.78
CA MET A 55 -6.24 -2.14 2.11
C MET A 55 -6.49 -3.33 1.18
N ASN A 56 -7.51 -3.32 0.32
CA ASN A 56 -7.73 -4.45 -0.58
C ASN A 56 -6.51 -4.62 -1.51
N HIS A 57 -6.09 -5.87 -1.65
CA HIS A 57 -5.12 -6.30 -2.65
C HIS A 57 -5.90 -6.82 -3.85
N LEU A 58 -5.59 -6.29 -5.02
CA LEU A 58 -6.34 -6.53 -6.24
C LEU A 58 -5.41 -6.61 -7.44
N GLU A 59 -5.91 -7.22 -8.48
CA GLU A 59 -5.35 -7.16 -9.82
C GLU A 59 -6.07 -6.03 -10.56
N LEU A 60 -5.31 -5.04 -11.01
CA LEU A 60 -5.78 -3.82 -11.65
C LEU A 60 -5.52 -3.89 -13.16
N VAL A 61 -6.56 -3.67 -13.95
CA VAL A 61 -6.44 -3.43 -15.39
C VAL A 61 -6.83 -1.99 -15.69
N PHE A 62 -5.92 -1.20 -16.28
CA PHE A 62 -6.14 0.22 -16.51
C PHE A 62 -5.52 0.70 -17.83
N TYR A 63 -6.09 1.78 -18.38
CA TYR A 63 -5.52 2.47 -19.53
C TYR A 63 -4.41 3.40 -19.06
N GLN A 64 -3.17 3.04 -19.36
CA GLN A 64 -2.00 3.85 -19.06
C GLN A 64 -1.75 4.87 -20.17
N LYS A 65 -1.57 6.12 -19.77
CA LYS A 65 -1.10 7.20 -20.64
C LYS A 65 -0.11 8.05 -19.86
N GLU A 66 1.12 8.15 -20.34
CA GLU A 66 2.21 8.90 -19.69
C GLU A 66 1.84 10.37 -19.44
N THR A 67 1.06 10.98 -20.34
CA THR A 67 0.64 12.39 -20.22
C THR A 67 -0.49 12.60 -19.19
N ARG A 68 -0.93 11.58 -18.45
CA ARG A 68 -2.01 11.67 -17.47
C ARG A 68 -1.49 11.35 -16.08
N THR A 69 -1.84 12.21 -15.12
CA THR A 69 -1.59 11.97 -13.69
C THR A 69 -2.61 11.00 -13.08
N VAL A 70 -3.84 11.00 -13.60
CA VAL A 70 -4.90 10.06 -13.20
C VAL A 70 -5.25 9.15 -14.37
N GLN A 71 -4.97 7.85 -14.19
CA GLN A 71 -5.25 6.81 -15.18
C GLN A 71 -6.72 6.39 -15.15
N LEU A 72 -7.17 5.60 -16.12
CA LEU A 72 -8.57 5.11 -16.17
C LEU A 72 -8.62 3.61 -15.91
N VAL A 73 -9.32 3.21 -14.85
CA VAL A 73 -9.54 1.78 -14.55
C VAL A 73 -10.51 1.17 -15.56
N SER A 74 -10.13 0.03 -16.12
CA SER A 74 -10.97 -0.79 -17.00
C SER A 74 -11.61 -1.95 -16.25
N GLN A 75 -10.81 -2.71 -15.49
CA GLN A 75 -11.26 -3.88 -14.74
C GLN A 75 -10.48 -4.01 -13.42
N VAL A 76 -11.09 -4.71 -12.47
CA VAL A 76 -10.51 -5.03 -11.17
C VAL A 76 -10.90 -6.46 -10.84
N ASN A 77 -9.95 -7.25 -10.36
CA ASN A 77 -10.21 -8.53 -9.72
C ASN A 77 -9.67 -8.50 -8.29
N LEU A 78 -10.49 -8.91 -7.31
CA LEU A 78 -10.12 -8.89 -5.91
C LEU A 78 -9.25 -10.12 -5.59
N LEU A 79 -8.05 -9.90 -5.05
CA LEU A 79 -7.14 -10.96 -4.61
C LEU A 79 -7.29 -11.22 -3.11
N SER A 80 -7.32 -10.17 -2.30
CA SER A 80 -7.56 -10.25 -0.85
C SER A 80 -8.27 -9.00 -0.33
N HIS A 81 -9.16 -9.19 0.64
CA HIS A 81 -9.90 -8.11 1.33
C HIS A 81 -9.59 -8.00 2.82
N TYR A 82 -8.69 -8.84 3.34
CA TYR A 82 -8.18 -8.80 4.71
C TYR A 82 -9.25 -8.62 5.81
N PRO A 83 -10.22 -9.55 5.96
CA PRO A 83 -11.37 -9.38 6.85
C PRO A 83 -10.96 -9.22 8.33
N ARG A 84 -9.96 -9.97 8.80
CA ARG A 84 -9.50 -9.89 10.19
C ARG A 84 -8.80 -8.56 10.52
N ILE A 85 -8.27 -7.86 9.52
CA ILE A 85 -7.78 -6.49 9.70
C ILE A 85 -8.97 -5.53 9.82
N LYS A 86 -10.03 -5.73 9.03
CA LYS A 86 -11.20 -4.84 8.99
C LYS A 86 -12.13 -4.99 10.20
N GLU A 87 -12.16 -6.18 10.80
CA GLU A 87 -13.00 -6.48 11.96
C GLU A 87 -12.33 -6.12 13.31
N ASP A 88 -11.01 -5.96 13.34
CA ASP A 88 -10.24 -5.64 14.54
C ASP A 88 -9.67 -4.21 14.47
N LEU A 89 -10.13 -3.34 15.37
CA LEU A 89 -9.75 -1.93 15.39
C LEU A 89 -8.24 -1.72 15.56
N ILE A 90 -7.56 -2.56 16.34
CA ILE A 90 -6.13 -2.43 16.59
C ILE A 90 -5.33 -2.82 15.34
N ARG A 91 -5.68 -3.93 14.68
CA ARG A 91 -5.07 -4.33 13.40
C ARG A 91 -5.32 -3.30 12.32
N HIS A 92 -6.57 -2.82 12.22
CA HIS A 92 -6.95 -1.77 11.28
C HIS A 92 -6.08 -0.52 11.43
N LYS A 93 -5.87 -0.07 12.68
CA LYS A 93 -5.04 1.10 12.99
C LYS A 93 -3.61 0.94 12.45
N TYR A 94 -2.97 -0.21 12.68
CA TYR A 94 -1.60 -0.43 12.21
C TYR A 94 -1.50 -0.64 10.70
N ALA A 95 -2.47 -1.33 10.09
CA ALA A 95 -2.55 -1.44 8.64
C ALA A 95 -2.73 -0.06 7.99
N ALA A 96 -3.62 0.78 8.52
CA ALA A 96 -3.81 2.15 8.04
C ALA A 96 -2.53 2.98 8.17
N ALA A 97 -1.81 2.88 9.30
CA ALA A 97 -0.53 3.58 9.47
C ALA A 97 0.52 3.12 8.44
N ILE A 98 0.59 1.83 8.12
CA ILE A 98 1.47 1.29 7.06
C ILE A 98 1.11 1.88 5.69
N LEU A 99 -0.17 1.92 5.34
CA LEU A 99 -0.63 2.51 4.08
C LEU A 99 -0.28 4.00 4.00
N GLU A 100 -0.46 4.75 5.09
CA GLU A 100 -0.11 6.17 5.15
C GLU A 100 1.41 6.40 5.02
N LEU A 101 2.25 5.54 5.61
CA LEU A 101 3.71 5.62 5.41
C LEU A 101 4.07 5.52 3.92
N ILE A 102 3.53 4.51 3.23
CA ILE A 102 3.77 4.34 1.79
C ILE A 102 3.19 5.51 1.01
N LEU A 103 1.96 5.92 1.34
CA LEU A 103 1.27 7.02 0.66
C LEU A 103 2.02 8.34 0.78
N ASN A 104 2.70 8.61 1.89
CA ASN A 104 3.36 9.91 2.10
C ASN A 104 4.86 9.91 1.81
N LEU A 105 5.52 8.76 1.84
CA LEU A 105 6.99 8.66 1.74
C LEU A 105 7.49 7.98 0.45
N THR A 106 6.60 7.62 -0.47
CA THR A 106 6.99 7.16 -1.82
C THR A 106 6.64 8.22 -2.87
N PHE A 107 7.29 8.18 -4.04
CA PHE A 107 6.95 9.04 -5.17
C PHE A 107 5.98 8.32 -6.13
N GLU A 108 5.25 9.10 -6.93
CA GLU A 108 4.42 8.52 -7.99
C GLU A 108 5.29 7.91 -9.09
N ASN A 109 4.86 6.78 -9.64
CA ASN A 109 5.53 6.07 -10.74
C ASN A 109 6.96 5.59 -10.42
N GLU A 110 7.36 5.55 -9.15
CA GLU A 110 8.65 4.99 -8.72
C GLU A 110 8.48 3.54 -8.26
N VAL A 111 9.04 2.62 -9.05
CA VAL A 111 8.91 1.18 -8.80
C VAL A 111 9.90 0.75 -7.72
N ASN A 112 9.38 0.19 -6.64
CA ASN A 112 10.17 -0.55 -5.66
C ASN A 112 9.47 -1.87 -5.31
N THR A 113 9.90 -2.94 -5.97
CA THR A 113 9.32 -4.28 -5.78
C THR A 113 9.50 -4.79 -4.35
N ARG A 114 10.58 -4.40 -3.66
CA ARG A 114 10.78 -4.79 -2.25
C ARG A 114 9.72 -4.17 -1.35
N ILE A 115 9.45 -2.87 -1.50
CA ILE A 115 8.36 -2.19 -0.77
C ILE A 115 7.01 -2.84 -1.09
N TYR A 116 6.75 -3.17 -2.35
CA TYR A 116 5.51 -3.86 -2.75
C TYR A 116 5.37 -5.21 -2.04
N THR A 117 6.39 -6.07 -2.10
CA THR A 117 6.37 -7.38 -1.44
C THR A 117 6.25 -7.25 0.07
N GLY A 118 6.96 -6.30 0.68
CA GLY A 118 6.86 -6.03 2.11
C GLY A 118 5.45 -5.57 2.52
N LEU A 119 4.79 -4.76 1.69
CA LEU A 119 3.41 -4.30 1.91
C LEU A 119 2.42 -5.47 1.88
N THR A 120 2.47 -6.33 0.87
CA THR A 120 1.52 -7.46 0.79
C THR A 120 1.76 -8.44 1.94
N GLN A 121 3.03 -8.77 2.23
CA GLN A 121 3.38 -9.67 3.33
C GLN A 121 2.94 -9.14 4.69
N ILE A 122 3.12 -7.84 4.98
CA ILE A 122 2.74 -7.31 6.28
C ILE A 122 1.21 -7.28 6.46
N LEU A 123 0.45 -7.02 5.39
CA LEU A 123 -1.00 -7.14 5.41
C LEU A 123 -1.43 -8.60 5.61
N ASP A 124 -0.77 -9.55 4.96
CA ASP A 124 -1.03 -10.98 5.20
C ASP A 124 -0.78 -11.37 6.66
N TYR A 125 0.35 -10.95 7.26
CA TYR A 125 0.67 -11.23 8.67
C TYR A 125 -0.29 -10.58 9.67
N LEU A 126 -0.66 -9.31 9.43
CA LEU A 126 -1.66 -8.62 10.24
C LEU A 126 -3.02 -9.31 10.17
N ASN A 127 -3.38 -9.84 8.99
CA ASN A 127 -4.62 -10.58 8.81
C ASN A 127 -4.56 -11.98 9.44
N LEU A 128 -3.42 -12.69 9.40
CA LEU A 128 -3.26 -13.98 10.10
C LEU A 128 -3.45 -13.81 11.61
N GLY A 129 -2.86 -12.76 12.20
CA GLY A 129 -3.12 -12.37 13.58
C GLY A 129 -2.37 -13.15 14.65
N GLU A 130 -1.21 -13.72 14.31
CA GLU A 130 -0.40 -14.58 15.20
C GLU A 130 0.41 -13.82 16.28
N LYS A 131 0.67 -12.52 16.08
CA LYS A 131 1.44 -11.67 16.98
C LYS A 131 0.77 -10.32 17.20
N ASP A 132 1.27 -9.57 18.18
CA ASP A 132 0.84 -8.18 18.42
C ASP A 132 1.06 -7.34 17.15
N PRO A 133 0.02 -6.68 16.61
CA PRO A 133 0.13 -5.77 15.46
C PRO A 133 1.22 -4.69 15.58
N ARG A 134 1.57 -4.30 16.81
CA ARG A 134 2.69 -3.38 17.10
C ARG A 134 4.03 -3.91 16.62
N GLU A 135 4.30 -5.20 16.85
CA GLU A 135 5.56 -5.81 16.44
C GLU A 135 5.69 -5.82 14.92
N TYR A 136 4.60 -6.16 14.23
CA TYR A 136 4.53 -6.14 12.77
C TYR A 136 4.77 -4.72 12.24
N PHE A 137 4.12 -3.72 12.83
CA PHE A 137 4.34 -2.32 12.46
C PHE A 137 5.80 -1.89 12.60
N ILE A 138 6.43 -2.15 13.75
CA ILE A 138 7.84 -1.75 13.99
C ILE A 138 8.77 -2.43 12.98
N LYS A 139 8.58 -3.74 12.73
CA LYS A 139 9.38 -4.48 11.75
C LYS A 139 9.22 -3.91 10.34
N PHE A 140 7.98 -3.65 9.92
CA PHE A 140 7.71 -3.04 8.63
C PHE A 140 8.30 -1.64 8.53
N PHE A 141 8.17 -0.80 9.57
CA PHE A 141 8.71 0.55 9.58
C PHE A 141 10.23 0.54 9.40
N LEU A 142 10.96 -0.28 10.16
CA LEU A 142 12.42 -0.40 10.04
C LEU A 142 12.85 -0.90 8.66
N PHE A 143 12.13 -1.88 8.11
CA PHE A 143 12.32 -2.35 6.74
C PHE A 143 12.09 -1.21 5.74
N PHE A 144 10.96 -0.50 5.84
CA PHE A 144 10.54 0.51 4.90
C PHE A 144 11.49 1.71 4.87
N VAL A 145 11.92 2.23 6.03
CA VAL A 145 12.88 3.34 6.06
C VAL A 145 14.24 2.94 5.50
N LYS A 146 14.67 1.68 5.69
CA LYS A 146 15.88 1.14 5.05
C LYS A 146 15.74 1.08 3.54
N GLU A 147 14.59 0.66 3.02
CA GLU A 147 14.31 0.65 1.57
C GLU A 147 14.25 2.06 0.97
N LEU A 148 13.91 3.07 1.77
CA LEU A 148 14.00 4.49 1.39
C LEU A 148 15.43 5.06 1.50
N GLY A 149 16.42 4.27 1.93
CA GLY A 149 17.82 4.69 2.10
C GLY A 149 18.16 5.27 3.47
N TYR A 150 17.22 5.30 4.42
CA TYR A 150 17.41 5.78 5.79
C TYR A 150 17.76 4.62 6.74
N GLU A 151 18.93 4.01 6.56
CA GLU A 151 19.38 2.93 7.44
C GLU A 151 19.73 3.45 8.84
N ILE A 152 19.01 2.94 9.86
CA ILE A 152 19.24 3.31 11.25
C ILE A 152 20.44 2.51 11.79
N GLN A 153 21.48 3.22 12.26
CA GLN A 153 22.62 2.59 12.90
C GLN A 153 22.27 2.15 14.33
N LEU A 154 22.08 0.85 14.53
CA LEU A 154 21.78 0.24 15.84
C LEU A 154 23.00 -0.39 16.51
N ASN A 155 24.14 -0.48 15.81
CA ASN A 155 25.32 -1.17 16.32
C ASN A 155 26.44 -0.22 16.79
N LYS A 156 26.42 1.05 16.37
CA LYS A 156 27.48 2.03 16.65
C LYS A 156 26.91 3.39 17.03
N CYS A 157 27.59 4.08 17.94
CA CYS A 157 27.27 5.48 18.25
C CYS A 157 27.60 6.38 17.04
N SER A 158 26.64 7.20 16.59
CA SER A 158 26.83 8.13 15.47
C SER A 158 27.84 9.25 15.76
N GLN A 159 28.08 9.58 17.03
CA GLN A 159 29.00 10.64 17.44
C GLN A 159 30.44 10.15 17.60
N CYS A 160 30.66 8.96 18.17
CA CYS A 160 32.01 8.49 18.52
C CYS A 160 32.42 7.16 17.86
N GLY A 161 31.54 6.52 17.08
CA GLY A 161 31.85 5.30 16.32
C GLY A 161 32.03 4.01 17.14
N ARG A 162 31.99 4.09 18.48
CA ARG A 162 32.08 2.92 19.37
C ARG A 162 30.85 2.03 19.23
N ASN A 163 31.06 0.72 19.39
CA ASN A 163 29.97 -0.25 19.37
C ASN A 163 29.01 0.00 20.54
N LEU A 164 27.71 -0.04 20.26
CA LEU A 164 26.67 0.04 21.28
C LEU A 164 26.58 -1.30 22.02
N PRO A 165 26.31 -1.28 23.35
CA PRO A 165 26.15 -2.50 24.12
C PRO A 165 24.95 -3.29 23.60
N LYS A 166 25.14 -4.60 23.38
CA LYS A 166 24.08 -5.51 22.94
C LYS A 166 23.23 -5.93 24.15
N ASN A 167 22.38 -5.04 24.64
CA ASN A 167 21.50 -5.31 25.78
C ASN A 167 20.12 -5.83 25.35
N TYR A 168 20.07 -6.70 24.34
CA TYR A 168 18.83 -7.41 23.98
C TYR A 168 18.82 -8.73 24.75
N ALA A 169 18.30 -8.69 25.97
CA ALA A 169 17.85 -9.86 26.73
C ALA A 169 16.37 -10.12 26.41
#